data_AF-K1RUT4-F1
#
_entry.id   AF-K1RUT4-F1
#
_cell.length_a   1.000
_cell.length_b   1.000
_cell.length_c   1.000
_cell.angle_alpha   90.00
_cell.angle_beta   90.00
_cell.angle_gamma   90.00
#
_symmetry.space_group_name_H-M   'P 1'
#
loop_
_entity.id
_entity.type
_entity.pdbx_description
1 polymer ?
#
loop_
_entity_poly.entity_id
_entity_poly.type
_entity_poly.pdbx_seq_one_letter_code
_entity_poly.pdbx_strand_id
1 'polypeptide(L)' 'MKRQNHKVIVWLRVCVLAMFCPAFLWRCATVMNLEGGPIDTLPPVIVSMLPDNFTTNFTASKIYVTFDEFVQLKDQ' A
#
# COMPACT_ATOMS: atom_id res chain seq x y z
N MET A 1 -61.91 5.77 -7.93
CA MET A 1 -61.30 4.69 -7.11
C MET A 1 -59.84 4.34 -7.46
N LYS A 2 -59.40 4.34 -8.74
CA LYS A 2 -58.01 4.02 -9.15
C LYS A 2 -56.89 4.89 -8.51
N ARG A 3 -57.18 6.18 -8.23
CA ARG A 3 -56.19 7.16 -7.72
C ARG A 3 -55.78 6.93 -6.26
N GLN A 4 -56.67 6.35 -5.45
CA GLN A 4 -56.42 6.02 -4.04
C GLN A 4 -55.44 4.83 -3.94
N ASN A 5 -55.70 3.77 -4.71
CA ASN A 5 -54.88 2.56 -4.71
C ASN A 5 -53.50 2.81 -5.31
N HIS A 6 -53.40 3.69 -6.32
CA HIS A 6 -52.10 4.13 -6.87
C HIS A 6 -51.24 4.83 -5.82
N LYS A 7 -51.83 5.70 -4.99
CA LYS A 7 -51.10 6.35 -3.89
C LYS A 7 -50.62 5.33 -2.86
N VAL A 8 -51.47 4.38 -2.46
CA VAL A 8 -51.10 3.31 -1.51
C VAL A 8 -49.97 2.43 -2.06
N ILE A 9 -50.01 2.07 -3.35
CA ILE A 9 -48.94 1.29 -3.99
C ILE A 9 -47.62 2.08 -4.05
N VAL A 10 -47.68 3.38 -4.35
CA VAL A 10 -46.50 4.24 -4.35
C VAL A 10 -45.91 4.36 -2.95
N TRP A 11 -46.74 4.55 -1.91
CA TRP A 11 -46.28 4.58 -0.52
C TRP A 11 -45.64 3.26 -0.08
N LEU A 12 -46.25 2.12 -0.43
CA LEU A 12 -45.67 0.79 -0.16
C LEU A 12 -44.29 0.62 -0.81
N ARG A 13 -44.13 1.03 -2.08
CA ARG A 13 -42.83 0.98 -2.77
C ARG A 13 -41.79 1.88 -2.12
N VAL A 14 -42.18 3.07 -1.68
CA VAL A 14 -41.29 4.01 -0.97
C VAL A 14 -40.86 3.44 0.38
N CYS A 15 -41.77 2.83 1.15
CA CYS A 15 -41.43 2.18 2.42
C CYS A 15 -40.46 1.02 2.24
N VAL A 16 -40.68 0.17 1.22
CA VAL A 16 -39.77 -0.95 0.92
C VAL A 16 -38.40 -0.44 0.51
N LEU A 17 -38.32 0.59 -0.34
CA LEU A 17 -37.05 1.21 -0.74
C LEU A 17 -36.31 1.84 0.45
N ALA A 18 -37.04 2.53 1.34
CA ALA A 18 -36.46 3.13 2.54
C ALA A 18 -35.88 2.08 3.51
N MET A 19 -36.54 0.91 3.64
CA MET A 19 -36.08 -0.18 4.50
C MET A 19 -34.77 -0.83 4.01
N PHE A 20 -34.58 -0.96 2.69
CA PHE A 20 -33.38 -1.58 2.12
C PHE A 20 -32.22 -0.60 1.91
N CYS A 21 -32.48 0.71 1.86
CA CYS A 21 -31.47 1.76 1.69
C CYS A 21 -30.24 1.67 2.65
N PRO A 22 -30.41 1.48 3.98
CA PRO A 22 -29.26 1.46 4.90
C PRO A 22 -28.29 0.28 4.68
N ALA A 23 -28.76 -0.84 4.12
CA ALA A 23 -27.90 -2.01 3.84
C ALA A 23 -26.82 -1.72 2.78
N PHE A 24 -27.08 -0.78 1.87
CA PHE A 24 -26.13 -0.38 0.83
C PHE A 24 -25.23 0.78 1.27
N LEU A 25 -25.68 1.59 2.24
CA LEU A 25 -24.96 2.78 2.70
C LEU A 25 -24.02 2.53 3.90
N TRP A 26 -24.15 1.42 4.63
CA TRP A 26 -23.34 1.12 5.83
C TRP A 26 -22.08 0.28 5.58
N ARG A 27 -21.64 0.09 4.34
CA ARG A 27 -20.41 -0.67 4.06
C ARG A 27 -19.17 0.23 4.11
N CYS A 28 -18.68 0.51 5.32
CA CYS A 28 -17.38 1.15 5.50
C CYS A 28 -16.27 0.09 5.47
N ALA A 29 -15.30 0.20 4.56
CA ALA A 29 -14.13 -0.66 4.52
C ALA A 29 -13.14 -0.24 5.62
N THR A 30 -12.79 -1.16 6.53
CA THR A 30 -11.79 -0.91 7.56
C THR A 30 -10.40 -1.03 6.97
N VAL A 31 -9.60 0.04 7.04
CA VAL A 31 -8.18 0.01 6.64
C VAL A 31 -7.41 -0.75 7.71
N MET A 32 -7.06 -2.00 7.45
CA MET A 32 -6.08 -2.73 8.24
C MET A 32 -4.66 -2.29 7.86
N ASN A 33 -3.74 -2.31 8.83
CA ASN A 33 -2.33 -2.13 8.54
C ASN A 33 -1.81 -3.30 7.70
N LEU A 34 -1.02 -3.00 6.68
CA LEU A 34 -0.25 -4.02 5.98
C LEU A 34 0.84 -4.48 6.95
N GLU A 35 0.76 -5.74 7.38
CA GLU A 35 1.88 -6.36 8.07
C GLU A 35 3.00 -6.56 7.04
N GLY A 36 4.14 -5.93 7.32
CA GLY A 36 5.31 -6.04 6.47
C GLY A 36 5.93 -7.43 6.54
N GLY A 37 6.97 -7.64 5.74
CA GLY A 37 7.82 -8.81 5.90
C GLY A 37 8.57 -8.80 7.24
N PRO A 38 9.26 -9.90 7.58
CA PRO A 38 10.17 -9.95 8.71
C PRO A 38 11.15 -8.76 8.68
N ILE A 39 11.51 -8.27 9.86
CA ILE A 39 12.55 -7.25 10.00
C ILE A 39 13.85 -7.84 9.45
N ASP A 40 14.51 -7.09 8.58
CA ASP A 40 15.81 -7.49 8.06
C ASP A 40 16.86 -7.45 9.17
N THR A 41 17.58 -8.56 9.32
CA THR A 41 18.60 -8.76 10.38
C THR A 41 19.99 -8.98 9.80
N LEU A 42 20.10 -9.28 8.50
CA LEU A 42 21.36 -9.61 7.87
C LEU A 42 21.88 -8.38 7.12
N PRO A 43 23.18 -8.06 7.24
CA PRO A 43 23.76 -7.00 6.43
C PRO A 43 23.97 -7.48 4.98
N PRO A 44 23.90 -6.57 4.00
CA PRO A 44 24.17 -6.88 2.60
C PRO A 44 25.64 -7.26 2.39
N VAL A 45 25.90 -8.13 1.42
CA VAL A 45 27.23 -8.67 1.12
C VAL A 45 27.90 -7.87 -0.01
N ILE A 46 29.19 -7.60 0.14
CA ILE A 46 29.99 -6.92 -0.89
C ILE A 46 30.29 -7.90 -2.03
N VAL A 47 29.84 -7.58 -3.23
CA VAL A 47 30.06 -8.39 -4.45
C VAL A 47 31.34 -7.97 -5.16
N SER A 48 31.57 -6.67 -5.29
CA SER A 48 32.80 -6.12 -5.87
C SER A 48 33.08 -4.71 -5.38
N MET A 49 34.36 -4.34 -5.41
CA MET A 49 34.87 -3.04 -4.97
C MET A 49 35.87 -2.51 -5.99
N LEU A 50 35.74 -1.23 -6.35
CA LEU A 50 36.66 -0.54 -7.25
C LEU A 50 37.05 0.81 -6.63
N PRO A 51 38.34 1.05 -6.33
CA PRO A 51 39.49 0.15 -6.49
C PRO A 51 39.45 -1.03 -5.51
N ASP A 52 40.24 -2.07 -5.78
CA ASP A 52 40.27 -3.28 -4.95
C ASP A 52 40.57 -2.98 -3.49
N ASN A 53 40.12 -3.86 -2.60
CA ASN A 53 40.35 -3.74 -1.16
C ASN A 53 41.86 -3.62 -0.86
N PHE A 54 42.23 -2.71 0.04
CA PHE A 54 43.62 -2.36 0.38
C PHE A 54 44.46 -1.71 -0.73
N THR A 55 43.86 -1.24 -1.83
CA THR A 55 44.59 -0.46 -2.84
C THR A 55 44.99 0.91 -2.28
N THR A 56 46.27 1.25 -2.35
CA THR A 56 46.80 2.57 -1.98
C THR A 56 47.24 3.35 -3.23
N ASN A 57 47.31 4.68 -3.14
CA ASN A 57 47.70 5.56 -4.26
C ASN A 57 46.81 5.47 -5.51
N PHE A 58 45.50 5.29 -5.36
CA PHE A 58 44.57 5.33 -6.49
C PHE A 58 44.24 6.78 -6.90
N THR A 59 44.16 7.03 -8.21
CA THR A 59 43.89 8.39 -8.76
C THR A 59 42.39 8.68 -8.95
N ALA A 60 41.52 7.68 -8.75
CA ALA A 60 40.10 7.81 -9.02
C ALA A 60 39.39 8.75 -8.01
N SER A 61 38.49 9.61 -8.50
CA SER A 61 37.71 10.53 -7.66
C SER A 61 36.47 9.90 -7.02
N LYS A 62 36.16 8.65 -7.36
CA LYS A 62 34.97 7.91 -6.88
C LYS A 62 35.37 6.47 -6.58
N ILE A 63 34.76 5.92 -5.54
CA ILE A 63 34.86 4.52 -5.16
C ILE A 63 33.51 3.88 -5.46
N TYR A 64 33.53 2.74 -6.13
CA TYR A 64 32.32 1.97 -6.40
C TYR A 64 32.34 0.73 -5.52
N VAL A 65 31.35 0.62 -4.64
CA VAL A 65 31.09 -0.58 -3.85
C VAL A 65 29.75 -1.12 -4.31
N THR A 66 29.76 -2.38 -4.76
CA THR A 66 28.55 -3.06 -5.21
C THR A 66 28.14 -4.09 -4.17
N PHE A 67 26.87 -4.06 -3.82
CA PHE A 67 26.24 -4.98 -2.89
C PHE A 67 25.31 -5.92 -3.66
N ASP A 68 25.02 -7.08 -3.07
CA ASP A 68 24.01 -8.02 -3.57
C ASP A 68 22.57 -7.50 -3.41
N GLU A 69 22.37 -6.53 -2.52
CA GLU A 69 21.07 -5.93 -2.23
C GLU A 69 21.08 -4.39 -2.31
N PHE A 70 19.89 -3.79 -2.42
CA PHE A 70 19.71 -2.34 -2.46
C PHE A 70 19.93 -1.72 -1.07
N VAL A 71 20.94 -0.86 -0.96
CA VAL A 71 21.26 -0.13 0.27
C VAL A 71 20.66 1.27 0.23
N GLN A 72 19.92 1.65 1.27
CA GLN A 72 19.47 3.03 1.46
C GLN A 72 20.53 3.83 2.19
N LEU A 73 20.94 4.97 1.62
CA LEU A 73 21.85 5.90 2.27
C LEU A 73 21.05 6.78 3.26
N LYS A 74 21.52 6.89 4.50
CA LYS A 74 20.81 7.63 5.56
C LYS A 74 20.76 9.15 5.35
N ASP A 75 21.67 9.69 4.53
CA ASP A 75 21.90 11.13 4.38
C ASP A 75 21.60 11.67 2.96
N GLN A 76 20.69 11.03 2.21
CA GLN A 76 20.18 11.53 0.93
C GLN A 76 18.69 11.85 1.00
#